data_AF-A0A0Q7RW60-F1
#
_entry.id   AF-A0A0Q7RW60-F1
#
_cell.length_a   1.000
_cell.length_b   1.000
_cell.length_c   1.000
_cell.angle_alpha   90.00
_cell.angle_beta   90.00
_cell.angle_gamma   90.00
#
_symmetry.space_group_name_H-M   'P 1'
#
loop_
_entity.id
_entity.type
_entity.pdbx_description
1 polymer ?
#
loop_
_entity_poly.entity_id
_entity_poly.type
_entity_poly.pdbx_seq_one_letter_code
_entity_poly.pdbx_strand_id
1 'polypeptide(L)'
;MRARCPSATRAAAQIPTAVCAAWAQLAPDEFPGLAVDDDAWLRCTIGLAQFFEACRLQREQGPCALPSKAADSVWHVWLRTDPAGLDAWQQRHFGQAVQHREAEALGAPLDGCLARTWAGACRSEGGSPVARRLPLLFALDGLMCVPTGWAYGHEGGAIVHRPIDGAGRASGDAVPHAALGVSSLAALGLLSAAEVAAMRRPDDGGSGGWAGTSSSDGGAASCDGGSPGCSCGGSGCGGGS
;
A
#
# COMPACT_ATOMS: atom_id res chain seq x y z
N MET A 1 4.43 3.40 11.97
CA MET A 1 5.07 3.71 10.66
C MET A 1 6.44 3.08 10.51
N ARG A 2 7.36 3.23 11.48
CA ARG A 2 8.75 2.70 11.43
C ARG A 2 8.90 1.19 11.11
N ALA A 3 7.92 0.36 11.48
CA ALA A 3 7.95 -1.08 11.21
C ALA A 3 7.49 -1.48 9.80
N ARG A 4 6.86 -0.57 9.03
CA ARG A 4 6.26 -0.92 7.74
C ARG A 4 7.28 -0.99 6.62
N CYS A 5 8.27 -0.09 6.59
CA CYS A 5 9.34 -0.11 5.58
C CYS A 5 10.70 0.08 6.27
N PRO A 6 11.39 -1.01 6.66
CA PRO A 6 12.65 -0.92 7.40
C PRO A 6 13.77 -0.20 6.65
N SER A 7 13.89 -0.44 5.32
CA SER A 7 14.91 0.19 4.49
C SER A 7 14.69 1.69 4.36
N ALA A 8 13.48 2.13 4.00
CA ALA A 8 13.14 3.55 3.87
C ALA A 8 13.24 4.26 5.23
N THR A 9 12.78 3.64 6.32
CA THR A 9 12.88 4.23 7.66
C THR A 9 14.34 4.46 8.06
N ARG A 10 15.23 3.49 7.78
CA ARG A 10 16.66 3.61 8.09
C ARG A 10 17.34 4.68 7.21
N ALA A 11 16.93 4.82 5.95
CA ALA A 11 17.45 5.85 5.06
C ALA A 11 16.98 7.26 5.49
N ALA A 12 15.70 7.41 5.80
CA ALA A 12 15.09 8.65 6.28
C ALA A 12 15.76 9.18 7.56
N ALA A 13 16.13 8.30 8.49
CA ALA A 13 16.85 8.66 9.71
C ALA A 13 18.27 9.19 9.48
N GLN A 14 18.83 9.01 8.28
CA GLN A 14 20.18 9.47 7.91
C GLN A 14 20.16 10.76 7.08
N ILE A 15 18.98 11.37 6.88
CA ILE A 15 18.88 12.68 6.23
C ILE A 15 19.50 13.74 7.16
N PRO A 16 20.38 14.63 6.67
CA PRO A 16 21.03 15.63 7.51
C PRO A 16 20.03 16.55 8.21
N THR A 17 20.31 16.89 9.47
CA THR A 17 19.47 17.81 10.26
C THR A 17 19.38 19.21 9.65
N ALA A 18 20.41 19.63 8.89
CA ALA A 18 20.38 20.89 8.14
C ALA A 18 19.26 20.90 7.08
N VAL A 19 18.97 19.75 6.44
CA VAL A 19 17.85 19.62 5.48
C VAL A 19 16.51 19.71 6.21
N CYS A 20 16.40 19.11 7.40
CA CYS A 20 15.20 19.24 8.24
C CYS A 20 14.92 20.70 8.59
N ALA A 21 15.94 21.42 9.08
CA ALA A 21 15.81 22.84 9.41
C ALA A 21 15.42 23.68 8.18
N ALA A 22 16.03 23.42 7.02
CA ALA A 22 15.66 24.10 5.78
C ALA A 22 14.23 23.77 5.31
N TRP A 23 13.80 22.51 5.48
CA TRP A 23 12.46 22.07 5.08
C TRP A 23 11.38 22.75 5.91
N ALA A 24 11.57 22.83 7.23
CA ALA A 24 10.63 23.50 8.11
C ALA A 24 10.46 25.00 7.79
N GLN A 25 11.50 25.64 7.23
CA GLN A 25 11.45 27.05 6.83
C GLN A 25 10.86 27.26 5.43
N LEU A 26 11.23 26.41 4.46
CA LEU A 26 11.00 26.69 3.05
C LEU A 26 9.86 25.88 2.42
N ALA A 27 9.46 24.76 3.02
CA ALA A 27 8.37 23.94 2.47
C ALA A 27 7.00 24.66 2.50
N PRO A 28 6.64 25.44 3.54
CA PRO A 28 5.34 26.13 3.58
C PRO A 28 5.12 27.16 2.46
N ASP A 29 6.19 27.73 1.90
CA ASP A 29 6.11 28.71 0.82
C ASP A 29 5.59 28.08 -0.49
N GLU A 30 6.00 26.83 -0.74
CA GLU A 30 5.64 26.07 -1.94
C GLU A 30 4.44 25.13 -1.71
N PHE A 31 4.28 24.66 -0.46
CA PHE A 31 3.20 23.77 -0.04
C PHE A 31 2.41 24.40 1.12
N PRO A 32 1.57 25.43 0.86
CA PRO A 32 0.82 26.12 1.89
C PRO A 32 -0.07 25.17 2.72
N GLY A 33 0.01 25.30 4.04
CA GLY A 33 -0.76 24.48 4.98
C GLY A 33 -0.18 23.08 5.25
N LEU A 34 1.00 22.76 4.70
CA LEU A 34 1.77 21.59 5.12
C LEU A 34 2.24 21.76 6.58
N ALA A 35 1.98 20.76 7.42
CA ALA A 35 2.53 20.72 8.77
C ALA A 35 4.06 20.52 8.72
N VAL A 36 4.79 21.23 9.59
CA VAL A 36 6.27 21.21 9.65
C VAL A 36 6.82 20.75 11.00
N ASP A 37 6.00 20.05 11.79
CA ASP A 37 6.44 19.44 13.06
C ASP A 37 7.27 18.17 12.84
N ASP A 38 7.81 17.61 13.93
CA ASP A 38 8.66 16.42 13.90
C ASP A 38 7.96 15.17 13.34
N ASP A 39 6.64 15.03 13.54
CA ASP A 39 5.88 13.89 13.00
C ASP A 39 5.69 14.06 11.49
N ALA A 40 5.40 15.28 11.04
CA ALA A 40 5.32 15.62 9.62
C ALA A 40 6.66 15.38 8.91
N TRP A 41 7.77 15.85 9.49
CA TRP A 41 9.12 15.58 8.98
C TRP A 41 9.38 14.07 8.84
N LEU A 42 9.09 13.30 9.91
CA LEU A 42 9.28 11.85 9.89
C LEU A 42 8.45 11.17 8.80
N ARG A 43 7.19 11.57 8.61
CA ARG A 43 6.32 11.00 7.58
C ARG A 43 6.77 11.34 6.17
N CYS A 44 7.09 12.61 5.91
CA CYS A 44 7.51 13.08 4.59
C CYS A 44 8.83 12.42 4.16
N THR A 45 9.80 12.33 5.08
CA THR A 45 11.10 11.70 4.80
C THR A 45 11.00 10.18 4.59
N ILE A 46 10.16 9.48 5.35
CA ILE A 46 9.90 8.05 5.11
C ILE A 46 9.21 7.87 3.75
N GLY A 47 8.23 8.71 3.41
CA GLY A 47 7.57 8.68 2.10
C GLY A 47 8.55 8.88 0.96
N LEU A 48 9.41 9.90 1.04
CA LEU A 48 10.43 10.17 0.03
C LEU A 48 11.43 9.01 -0.10
N ALA A 49 11.90 8.46 1.02
CA ALA A 49 12.78 7.29 1.01
C ALA A 49 12.09 6.04 0.42
N GLN A 50 10.78 5.86 0.68
CA GLN A 50 9.98 4.78 0.09
C GLN A 50 9.84 4.95 -1.43
N PHE A 51 9.71 6.18 -1.93
CA PHE A 51 9.70 6.46 -3.35
C PHE A 51 11.01 6.04 -4.03
N PHE A 52 12.16 6.40 -3.47
CA PHE A 52 13.45 6.00 -4.05
C PHE A 52 13.68 4.48 -3.97
N GLU A 53 13.19 3.82 -2.92
CA GLU A 53 13.17 2.36 -2.86
C GLU A 53 12.25 1.76 -3.95
N ALA A 54 11.09 2.37 -4.22
CA ALA A 54 10.24 1.96 -5.31
C ALA A 54 10.95 2.12 -6.67
N CYS A 55 11.64 3.23 -6.91
CA CYS A 55 12.49 3.42 -8.10
C CYS A 55 13.58 2.36 -8.23
N ARG A 56 14.19 1.95 -7.11
CA ARG A 56 15.20 0.87 -7.10
C ARG A 56 14.59 -0.47 -7.48
N LEU A 57 13.45 -0.80 -6.88
CA LEU A 57 12.73 -2.05 -7.14
C LEU A 57 12.17 -2.13 -8.57
N GLN A 58 11.90 -0.99 -9.20
CA GLN A 58 11.29 -0.90 -10.55
C GLN A 58 12.27 -0.46 -11.64
N ARG A 59 13.59 -0.49 -11.37
CA ARG A 59 14.62 0.01 -12.29
C ARG A 59 14.53 -0.63 -13.69
N GLU A 60 14.18 -1.90 -13.77
CA GLU A 60 14.10 -2.65 -15.03
C GLU A 60 12.77 -2.41 -15.76
N GLN A 61 11.74 -1.93 -15.06
CA GLN A 61 10.38 -1.76 -15.55
C GLN A 61 10.10 -0.35 -16.06
N GLY A 62 10.92 0.64 -15.67
CA GLY A 62 10.87 2.01 -16.18
C GLY A 62 10.66 3.08 -15.11
N PRO A 63 10.34 4.33 -15.51
CA PRO A 63 10.29 5.47 -14.60
C PRO A 63 9.10 5.42 -13.63
N CYS A 64 9.31 5.86 -12.40
CA CYS A 64 8.31 6.00 -11.36
C CYS A 64 7.80 7.45 -11.27
N ALA A 65 6.58 7.66 -10.75
CA ALA A 65 6.01 8.98 -10.48
C ALA A 65 5.68 9.10 -9.00
N LEU A 66 6.04 10.22 -8.38
CA LEU A 66 5.83 10.47 -6.95
C LEU A 66 4.36 10.87 -6.68
N PRO A 67 3.57 10.08 -5.93
CA PRO A 67 2.14 10.34 -5.74
C PRO A 67 1.83 11.23 -4.51
N SER A 68 2.81 11.93 -3.95
CA SER A 68 2.63 12.69 -2.71
C SER A 68 3.38 14.00 -2.72
N LYS A 69 2.64 15.10 -2.56
CA LYS A 69 3.20 16.44 -2.38
C LYS A 69 3.96 16.59 -1.08
N ALA A 70 3.53 15.91 -0.01
CA ALA A 70 4.25 15.95 1.26
C ALA A 70 5.67 15.37 1.11
N ALA A 71 5.81 14.22 0.44
CA ALA A 71 7.12 13.64 0.14
C ALA A 71 7.93 14.52 -0.83
N ASP A 72 7.28 15.08 -1.84
CA ASP A 72 7.93 15.95 -2.84
C ASP A 72 8.48 17.25 -2.22
N SER A 73 7.81 17.79 -1.20
CA SER A 73 8.28 18.96 -0.48
C SER A 73 9.67 18.80 0.13
N VAL A 74 10.01 17.60 0.62
CA VAL A 74 11.34 17.30 1.13
C VAL A 74 12.34 17.24 -0.02
N TRP A 75 11.94 16.66 -1.16
CA TRP A 75 12.81 16.56 -2.33
C TRP A 75 13.13 17.93 -2.92
N HIS A 76 12.14 18.80 -3.09
CA HIS A 76 12.31 20.17 -3.57
C HIS A 76 13.27 20.97 -2.71
N VAL A 77 13.07 20.93 -1.38
CA VAL A 77 13.96 21.62 -0.45
C VAL A 77 15.37 21.06 -0.53
N TRP A 78 15.54 19.73 -0.49
CA TRP A 78 16.86 19.12 -0.49
C TRP A 78 17.62 19.40 -1.80
N LEU A 79 16.94 19.30 -2.94
CA LEU A 79 17.52 19.64 -4.24
C LEU A 79 17.98 21.11 -4.30
N ARG A 80 17.23 22.03 -3.68
CA ARG A 80 17.57 23.46 -3.62
C ARG A 80 18.75 23.75 -2.69
N THR A 81 18.84 23.07 -1.55
CA THR A 81 19.85 23.40 -0.52
C THR A 81 21.13 22.58 -0.61
N ASP A 82 21.04 21.31 -1.00
CA ASP A 82 22.16 20.38 -1.03
C ASP A 82 21.94 19.27 -2.08
N PRO A 83 21.96 19.61 -3.38
CA PRO A 83 21.75 18.63 -4.45
C PRO A 83 22.81 17.53 -4.46
N ALA A 84 24.07 17.88 -4.15
CA ALA A 84 25.17 16.91 -4.10
C ALA A 84 25.01 15.90 -2.95
N GLY A 85 24.57 16.36 -1.77
CA GLY A 85 24.29 15.48 -0.64
C GLY A 85 23.06 14.59 -0.88
N LEU A 86 22.04 15.09 -1.59
CA LEU A 86 20.91 14.29 -2.03
C LEU A 86 21.38 13.14 -2.94
N ASP A 87 22.15 13.44 -3.98
CA ASP A 87 22.68 12.44 -4.91
C ASP A 87 23.53 11.39 -4.17
N ALA A 88 24.43 11.83 -3.30
CA ALA A 88 25.27 10.93 -2.50
C ALA A 88 24.44 10.02 -1.57
N TRP A 89 23.41 10.57 -0.93
CA TRP A 89 22.50 9.81 -0.07
C TRP A 89 21.67 8.81 -0.89
N GLN A 90 21.13 9.21 -2.04
CA GLN A 90 20.39 8.32 -2.94
C GLN A 90 21.26 7.15 -3.42
N GLN A 91 22.48 7.44 -3.85
CA GLN A 91 23.45 6.41 -4.26
C GLN A 91 23.78 5.45 -3.12
N ARG A 92 24.02 5.97 -1.91
CA ARG A 92 24.35 5.16 -0.73
C ARG A 92 23.21 4.21 -0.33
N HIS A 93 21.96 4.65 -0.40
CA HIS A 93 20.82 3.90 0.13
C HIS A 93 20.06 3.08 -0.92
N PHE A 94 20.04 3.54 -2.17
CA PHE A 94 19.26 2.94 -3.25
C PHE A 94 20.11 2.52 -4.45
N GLY A 95 21.40 2.82 -4.45
CA GLY A 95 22.33 2.43 -5.52
C GLY A 95 22.04 3.10 -6.86
N GLN A 96 21.33 4.23 -6.85
CA GLN A 96 21.13 5.13 -7.99
C GLN A 96 20.73 6.51 -7.50
N ALA A 97 21.16 7.53 -8.23
CA ALA A 97 20.56 8.85 -8.16
C ALA A 97 19.29 8.87 -9.02
N VAL A 98 18.20 9.43 -8.50
CA VAL A 98 16.96 9.61 -9.23
C VAL A 98 16.84 11.11 -9.52
N GLN A 99 16.85 11.46 -10.80
CA GLN A 99 16.68 12.84 -11.24
C GLN A 99 15.24 13.28 -10.96
N HIS A 100 15.08 14.43 -10.30
CA HIS A 100 13.78 15.08 -10.17
C HIS A 100 13.33 15.60 -11.54
N ARG A 101 12.12 15.24 -11.95
CA ARG A 101 11.53 15.57 -13.26
C ARG A 101 10.05 15.79 -13.09
N GLU A 102 9.53 16.86 -13.68
CA GLU A 102 8.11 17.08 -13.82
C GLU A 102 7.43 15.97 -14.64
N ALA A 103 6.12 15.83 -14.48
CA ALA A 103 5.35 14.75 -15.08
C ALA A 103 5.48 14.72 -16.62
N GLU A 104 5.45 15.89 -17.26
CA GLU A 104 5.60 16.08 -18.71
C GLU A 104 6.98 15.63 -19.19
N ALA A 105 7.98 15.77 -18.32
CA ALA A 105 9.34 15.42 -18.62
C ALA A 105 9.62 13.94 -18.41
N LEU A 106 8.73 13.09 -17.85
CA LEU A 106 9.02 11.68 -17.55
C LEU A 106 9.26 10.80 -18.78
N GLY A 107 8.72 11.17 -19.95
CA GLY A 107 8.85 10.39 -21.18
C GLY A 107 8.05 9.07 -21.21
N ALA A 108 7.10 8.90 -20.29
CA ALA A 108 6.19 7.77 -20.23
C ALA A 108 4.81 8.22 -19.68
N PRO A 109 3.71 7.50 -19.98
CA PRO A 109 2.40 7.82 -19.44
C PRO A 109 2.39 7.83 -17.91
N LEU A 110 1.89 8.91 -17.30
CA LEU A 110 1.89 9.12 -15.85
C LEU A 110 1.26 7.95 -15.09
N ASP A 111 0.15 7.43 -15.58
CA ASP A 111 -0.56 6.29 -14.99
C ASP A 111 0.32 5.02 -14.92
N GLY A 112 1.13 4.76 -15.95
CA GLY A 112 2.09 3.66 -15.94
C GLY A 112 3.24 3.88 -14.96
N CYS A 113 3.69 5.13 -14.79
CA CYS A 113 4.68 5.50 -13.80
C CYS A 113 4.14 5.34 -12.37
N LEU A 114 2.89 5.74 -12.12
CA LEU A 114 2.19 5.52 -10.86
C LEU A 114 1.99 4.02 -10.58
N ALA A 115 1.69 3.20 -11.59
CA ALA A 115 1.56 1.76 -11.44
C ALA A 115 2.87 1.10 -10.97
N ARG A 116 4.00 1.54 -11.54
CA ARG A 116 5.34 1.12 -11.07
C ARG A 116 5.59 1.56 -9.64
N THR A 117 5.30 2.83 -9.32
CA THR A 117 5.47 3.34 -7.94
C THR A 117 4.58 2.61 -6.95
N TRP A 118 3.34 2.29 -7.32
CA TRP A 118 2.42 1.47 -6.51
C TRP A 118 3.01 0.10 -6.20
N ALA A 119 3.45 -0.64 -7.22
CA ALA A 119 4.02 -1.96 -7.04
C ALA A 119 5.30 -1.91 -6.17
N GLY A 120 6.18 -0.95 -6.43
CA GLY A 120 7.39 -0.74 -5.64
C GLY A 120 7.11 -0.36 -4.18
N ALA A 121 6.16 0.56 -3.94
CA ALA A 121 5.79 1.00 -2.60
C ALA A 121 5.15 -0.14 -1.78
N CYS A 122 4.26 -0.94 -2.38
CA CYS A 122 3.69 -2.13 -1.75
C CYS A 122 4.78 -3.15 -1.37
N ARG A 123 5.70 -3.46 -2.29
CA ARG A 123 6.82 -4.39 -2.04
C ARG A 123 7.78 -3.86 -0.98
N SER A 124 8.03 -2.56 -0.96
CA SER A 124 8.83 -1.87 0.04
C SER A 124 8.26 -2.03 1.46
N GLU A 125 6.94 -2.25 1.58
CA GLU A 125 6.27 -2.57 2.85
C GLU A 125 6.12 -4.06 3.16
N GLY A 126 6.72 -4.93 2.35
CA GLY A 126 6.49 -6.37 2.42
C GLY A 126 5.05 -6.80 2.06
N GLY A 127 4.31 -5.92 1.38
CA GLY A 127 2.95 -6.18 0.91
C GLY A 127 2.91 -6.62 -0.56
N SER A 128 1.74 -7.07 -0.99
CA SER A 128 1.48 -7.40 -2.40
C SER A 128 0.74 -6.24 -3.09
N PRO A 129 1.07 -5.91 -4.36
CA PRO A 129 0.36 -4.88 -5.13
C PRO A 129 -1.12 -5.19 -5.41
N VAL A 130 -1.57 -6.44 -5.23
CA VAL A 130 -2.99 -6.82 -5.38
C VAL A 130 -3.81 -6.62 -4.11
N ALA A 131 -3.16 -6.37 -2.96
CA ALA A 131 -3.84 -6.12 -1.71
C ALA A 131 -4.57 -4.76 -1.76
N ARG A 132 -5.77 -4.68 -1.19
CA ARG A 132 -6.55 -3.42 -1.07
C ARG A 132 -6.05 -2.48 0.03
N ARG A 133 -4.75 -2.50 0.32
CA ARG A 133 -4.12 -1.67 1.34
C ARG A 133 -3.26 -0.62 0.66
N LEU A 134 -3.57 0.65 0.90
CA LEU A 134 -2.73 1.75 0.43
C LEU A 134 -1.36 1.70 1.12
N PRO A 135 -0.24 1.70 0.38
CA PRO A 135 1.07 1.94 0.94
C PRO A 135 1.17 3.39 1.45
N LEU A 136 2.03 3.62 2.43
CA LEU A 136 2.24 4.90 3.11
C LEU A 136 2.43 6.04 2.11
N LEU A 137 3.29 5.86 1.10
CA LEU A 137 3.54 6.88 0.08
C LEU A 137 2.27 7.39 -0.61
N PHE A 138 1.30 6.51 -0.91
CA PHE A 138 0.02 6.90 -1.53
C PHE A 138 -0.98 7.43 -0.49
N ALA A 139 -0.88 7.00 0.77
CA ALA A 139 -1.74 7.48 1.84
C ALA A 139 -1.29 8.83 2.42
N LEU A 140 -0.05 9.26 2.14
CA LEU A 140 0.65 10.29 2.89
C LEU A 140 -0.06 11.64 2.89
N ASP A 141 -0.42 12.16 1.72
CA ASP A 141 -1.08 13.47 1.60
C ASP A 141 -2.42 13.49 2.32
N GLY A 142 -3.22 12.42 2.21
CA GLY A 142 -4.49 12.29 2.92
C GLY A 142 -4.32 12.14 4.43
N LEU A 143 -3.30 11.43 4.90
CA LEU A 143 -2.97 11.29 6.33
C LEU A 143 -2.51 12.61 6.97
N MET A 144 -1.94 13.49 6.17
CA MET A 144 -1.43 14.80 6.61
C MET A 144 -2.38 15.95 6.25
N CYS A 145 -3.50 15.66 5.59
CA CYS A 145 -4.45 16.66 5.10
C CYS A 145 -3.77 17.76 4.26
N VAL A 146 -2.77 17.40 3.44
CA VAL A 146 -1.95 18.36 2.69
C VAL A 146 -2.82 19.11 1.68
N PRO A 147 -3.01 20.44 1.82
CA PRO A 147 -3.78 21.19 0.86
C PRO A 147 -3.20 21.05 -0.54
N THR A 148 -4.07 20.92 -1.54
CA THR A 148 -3.72 20.67 -2.94
C THR A 148 -3.06 19.30 -3.22
N GLY A 149 -2.87 18.45 -2.20
CA GLY A 149 -2.39 17.08 -2.34
C GLY A 149 -3.47 16.14 -2.86
N TRP A 150 -3.17 14.83 -2.82
CA TRP A 150 -4.06 13.80 -3.35
C TRP A 150 -4.47 12.79 -2.27
N ALA A 151 -5.78 12.59 -2.12
CA ALA A 151 -6.34 11.53 -1.28
C ALA A 151 -6.62 10.30 -2.14
N TYR A 152 -5.78 9.27 -2.02
CA TYR A 152 -5.98 7.99 -2.68
C TYR A 152 -6.94 7.09 -1.91
N GLY A 153 -7.69 6.26 -2.64
CA GLY A 153 -8.67 5.33 -2.08
C GLY A 153 -9.04 4.21 -3.04
N HIS A 154 -9.84 3.26 -2.54
CA HIS A 154 -10.46 2.24 -3.37
C HIS A 154 -11.93 2.59 -3.61
N GLU A 155 -12.34 2.71 -4.88
CA GLU A 155 -13.73 2.99 -5.27
C GLU A 155 -14.07 2.18 -6.52
N GLY A 156 -15.21 1.49 -6.53
CA GLY A 156 -15.65 0.69 -7.68
C GLY A 156 -14.68 -0.42 -8.12
N GLY A 157 -13.80 -0.89 -7.23
CA GLY A 157 -12.77 -1.89 -7.55
C GLY A 157 -11.49 -1.31 -8.18
N ALA A 158 -11.41 0.01 -8.38
CA ALA A 158 -10.22 0.70 -8.86
C ALA A 158 -9.54 1.48 -7.73
N ILE A 159 -8.25 1.78 -7.92
CA ILE A 159 -7.59 2.86 -7.17
C ILE A 159 -8.02 4.18 -7.81
N VAL A 160 -8.46 5.11 -6.97
CA VAL A 160 -8.83 6.47 -7.37
C VAL A 160 -8.05 7.47 -6.53
N HIS A 161 -7.90 8.69 -7.03
CA HIS A 161 -7.54 9.83 -6.19
C HIS A 161 -8.59 10.94 -6.27
N ARG A 162 -8.65 11.75 -5.22
CA ARG A 162 -9.39 13.02 -5.18
C ARG A 162 -8.45 14.14 -4.71
N PRO A 163 -8.59 15.37 -5.23
CA PRO A 163 -7.83 16.49 -4.71
C PRO A 163 -8.23 16.82 -3.26
N ILE A 164 -7.26 17.30 -2.48
CA ILE A 164 -7.48 17.79 -1.12
C ILE A 164 -7.65 19.31 -1.19
N ASP A 165 -8.75 19.83 -0.64
CA ASP A 165 -9.07 21.26 -0.63
C ASP A 165 -8.20 22.05 0.37
N GLY A 166 -8.36 23.38 0.38
CA GLY A 166 -7.65 24.28 1.30
C GLY A 166 -7.97 24.05 2.78
N ALA A 167 -9.02 23.29 3.10
CA ALA A 167 -9.38 22.90 4.46
C ALA A 167 -8.88 21.48 4.83
N GLY A 168 -8.09 20.85 3.95
CA GLY A 168 -7.53 19.52 4.19
C GLY A 168 -8.52 18.38 3.95
N ARG A 169 -9.63 18.62 3.24
CA ARG A 169 -10.66 17.60 2.95
C ARG A 169 -10.53 17.10 1.52
N ALA A 170 -10.62 15.78 1.34
CA ALA A 170 -10.77 15.19 0.01
C ALA A 170 -12.11 15.64 -0.60
N SER A 171 -12.05 16.35 -1.72
CA SER A 171 -13.23 16.91 -2.39
C SER A 171 -13.11 16.80 -3.92
N GLY A 172 -14.21 17.02 -4.65
CA GLY A 172 -14.23 16.90 -6.11
C GLY A 172 -14.36 15.46 -6.62
N ASP A 173 -14.27 15.30 -7.93
CA ASP A 173 -14.50 14.02 -8.61
C ASP A 173 -13.33 13.03 -8.40
N ALA A 174 -13.68 11.75 -8.30
CA ALA A 174 -12.68 10.68 -8.26
C ALA A 174 -12.06 10.48 -9.64
N VAL A 175 -10.73 10.51 -9.70
CA VAL A 175 -9.97 10.19 -10.89
C VAL A 175 -9.46 8.75 -10.79
N PRO A 176 -9.97 7.82 -11.61
CA PRO A 176 -9.55 6.42 -11.57
C PRO A 176 -8.20 6.20 -12.25
N HIS A 177 -7.37 5.34 -11.66
CA HIS A 177 -6.12 4.90 -12.25
C HIS A 177 -6.21 3.45 -12.74
N ALA A 178 -6.65 3.27 -13.98
CA ALA A 178 -6.81 1.95 -14.58
C ALA A 178 -5.48 1.15 -14.65
N ALA A 179 -4.34 1.85 -14.72
CA ALA A 179 -3.01 1.23 -14.74
C ALA A 179 -2.63 0.55 -13.41
N LEU A 180 -3.26 0.92 -12.30
CA LEU A 180 -3.08 0.27 -10.99
C LEU A 180 -3.97 -0.96 -10.81
N GLY A 181 -4.85 -1.25 -11.77
CA GLY A 181 -5.66 -2.46 -11.78
C GLY A 181 -4.81 -3.72 -12.00
N VAL A 182 -5.25 -4.85 -11.44
CA VAL A 182 -4.51 -6.12 -11.48
C VAL A 182 -4.10 -6.55 -12.89
N SER A 183 -5.00 -6.44 -13.88
CA SER A 183 -4.72 -6.79 -15.27
C SER A 183 -3.60 -5.93 -15.88
N SER A 184 -3.62 -4.63 -15.59
CA SER A 184 -2.61 -3.67 -16.03
C SER A 184 -1.27 -3.91 -15.35
N LEU A 185 -1.27 -4.17 -14.03
CA LEU A 185 -0.06 -4.53 -13.29
C LEU A 185 0.57 -5.82 -13.84
N ALA A 186 -0.24 -6.82 -14.19
CA ALA A 186 0.25 -8.05 -14.84
C ALA A 186 0.85 -7.77 -16.22
N ALA A 187 0.18 -6.96 -17.05
CA ALA A 187 0.66 -6.59 -18.39
C ALA A 187 1.97 -5.80 -18.34
N LEU A 188 2.18 -5.01 -17.29
CA LEU A 188 3.43 -4.27 -17.05
C LEU A 188 4.54 -5.13 -16.41
N GLY A 189 4.29 -6.42 -16.16
CA GLY A 189 5.25 -7.31 -15.49
C GLY A 189 5.49 -6.98 -14.01
N LEU A 190 4.56 -6.26 -13.37
CA LEU A 190 4.68 -5.80 -11.98
C LEU A 190 4.15 -6.82 -10.97
N LEU A 191 3.50 -7.88 -11.45
CA LEU A 191 3.05 -9.02 -10.65
C LEU A 191 3.86 -10.27 -10.97
N SER A 192 4.17 -11.05 -9.94
CA SER A 192 4.76 -12.38 -10.11
C SER A 192 3.75 -13.37 -10.70
N ALA A 193 4.24 -14.45 -11.31
CA ALA A 193 3.38 -15.52 -11.82
C ALA A 193 2.49 -16.13 -10.72
N ALA A 194 2.99 -16.22 -9.49
CA ALA A 194 2.22 -16.68 -8.33
C ALA A 194 1.08 -15.71 -7.96
N GLU A 195 1.35 -14.40 -7.98
CA GLU A 195 0.32 -13.37 -7.73
C GLU A 195 -0.77 -13.41 -8.80
N VAL A 196 -0.40 -13.59 -10.08
CA VAL A 196 -1.37 -13.74 -11.18
C VAL A 196 -2.17 -15.04 -11.05
N ALA A 197 -1.51 -16.15 -10.68
CA ALA A 197 -2.18 -17.45 -10.51
C ALA A 197 -3.13 -17.48 -9.32
N ALA A 198 -2.77 -16.85 -8.20
CA ALA A 198 -3.62 -16.73 -7.03
C ALA A 198 -4.94 -16.00 -7.36
N MET A 199 -4.90 -15.02 -8.26
CA MET A 199 -6.08 -14.28 -8.73
C MET A 199 -6.94 -15.06 -9.73
N ARG A 200 -6.38 -16.07 -10.42
CA ARG A 200 -7.11 -16.92 -11.37
C ARG A 200 -7.85 -18.07 -10.70
N ARG A 201 -7.57 -18.36 -9.42
CA ARG A 201 -8.32 -19.38 -8.70
C ARG A 201 -9.73 -18.83 -8.44
N PRO A 202 -10.78 -19.48 -8.97
CA PRO A 202 -12.14 -19.18 -8.53
C PRO A 202 -12.22 -19.40 -7.02
N ASP A 203 -13.06 -18.62 -6.34
CA ASP A 203 -13.57 -19.02 -5.04
C ASP A 203 -14.29 -20.37 -5.23
N ASP A 204 -13.59 -21.49 -5.01
CA ASP A 204 -14.20 -22.82 -4.84
C ASP A 204 -14.87 -22.86 -3.46
N GLY A 205 -15.86 -21.99 -3.28
CA GLY A 205 -16.70 -21.85 -2.10
C GLY A 205 -18.03 -22.58 -2.30
N GLY A 206 -18.01 -23.89 -2.10
CA GLY A 206 -19.13 -24.63 -1.48
C GLY A 206 -20.40 -24.86 -2.31
N SER A 207 -20.40 -25.90 -3.13
CA SER A 207 -21.60 -26.74 -3.28
C SER A 207 -21.30 -28.12 -2.72
N GLY A 208 -21.72 -28.37 -1.46
CA GLY A 208 -21.76 -29.70 -0.87
C GLY A 208 -22.82 -30.55 -1.58
N GLY A 209 -22.49 -31.05 -2.77
CA GLY A 209 -23.23 -32.10 -3.44
C GLY A 209 -22.70 -33.44 -2.96
N TRP A 210 -23.32 -34.01 -1.92
CA TRP A 210 -23.06 -35.38 -1.49
C TRP A 210 -23.55 -36.32 -2.61
N ALA A 211 -22.65 -36.66 -3.53
CA ALA A 211 -22.86 -37.73 -4.49
C ALA A 211 -22.73 -39.06 -3.75
N GLY A 212 -23.86 -39.71 -3.51
CA GLY A 212 -23.94 -41.04 -2.95
C GLY A 212 -23.23 -42.05 -3.85
N THR A 213 -22.24 -42.74 -3.30
CA THR A 213 -21.68 -43.95 -3.91
C THR A 213 -22.33 -45.16 -3.25
N SER A 214 -23.18 -45.83 -4.02
CA SER A 214 -23.72 -47.15 -3.73
C SER A 214 -22.60 -48.20 -3.73
N SER A 215 -22.48 -48.95 -2.64
CA SER A 215 -21.84 -50.27 -2.62
C SER A 215 -22.63 -51.16 -1.67
N SER A 216 -23.31 -52.13 -2.29
CA SER A 216 -24.06 -53.22 -1.67
C SER A 216 -23.13 -54.33 -1.18
N ASP A 217 -23.73 -55.26 -0.42
CA ASP A 217 -23.21 -56.53 0.14
C ASP A 217 -22.67 -56.36 1.57
N GLY A 218 -23.14 -57.07 2.60
CA GLY A 218 -24.11 -58.14 2.74
C GLY A 218 -23.85 -58.75 4.11
N GLY A 219 -24.86 -58.94 4.95
CA GLY A 219 -24.65 -59.51 6.29
C GLY A 219 -25.86 -59.37 7.21
N ALA A 220 -26.74 -60.37 7.16
CA ALA A 220 -27.86 -60.54 8.07
C ALA A 220 -27.38 -60.97 9.47
N ALA A 221 -27.96 -60.41 10.53
CA ALA A 221 -28.31 -61.15 11.74
C ALA A 221 -29.16 -60.33 12.74
N SER A 222 -30.23 -60.98 13.18
CA SER A 222 -30.92 -60.91 14.48
C SER A 222 -31.83 -59.72 14.82
N CYS A 223 -33.12 -60.06 14.85
CA CYS A 223 -34.16 -59.45 15.65
C CYS A 223 -33.96 -59.74 17.15
N ASP A 224 -34.58 -58.87 17.97
CA ASP A 224 -35.04 -58.97 19.37
C ASP A 224 -34.69 -57.63 20.05
N GLY A 225 -35.60 -56.77 20.51
CA GLY A 225 -36.84 -57.01 21.24
C GLY A 225 -36.72 -56.24 22.56
N GLY A 226 -37.58 -55.25 22.81
CA GLY A 226 -37.78 -54.69 24.15
C GLY A 226 -37.58 -53.17 24.32
N SER A 227 -38.67 -52.42 24.30
CA SER A 227 -38.91 -51.34 25.29
C SER A 227 -39.59 -51.98 26.51
N PRO A 228 -39.48 -51.48 27.77
CA PRO A 228 -39.70 -50.08 28.14
C PRO A 228 -38.89 -49.54 29.36
N GLY A 229 -39.04 -48.24 29.64
CA GLY A 229 -39.23 -47.78 31.02
C GLY A 229 -38.16 -46.92 31.71
N CYS A 230 -38.54 -45.67 31.97
CA CYS A 230 -38.49 -44.99 33.28
C CYS A 230 -37.14 -44.50 33.88
N SER A 231 -37.03 -43.16 33.94
CA SER A 231 -36.94 -42.33 35.16
C SER A 231 -35.60 -41.77 35.68
N CYS A 232 -35.72 -40.48 36.04
CA CYS A 232 -35.14 -39.70 37.16
C CYS A 232 -33.67 -39.24 37.20
N GLY A 233 -33.53 -37.95 37.57
CA GLY A 233 -32.32 -37.30 38.10
C GLY A 233 -31.81 -36.18 37.18
N GLY A 234 -31.95 -34.88 37.42
CA GLY A 234 -32.12 -34.16 38.68
C GLY A 234 -30.88 -33.31 38.96
N SER A 235 -31.00 -32.01 38.69
CA SER A 235 -30.37 -30.87 39.41
C SER A 235 -28.86 -30.62 39.33
N GLY A 236 -28.49 -29.34 39.17
CA GLY A 236 -27.13 -28.87 39.45
C GLY A 236 -26.79 -27.47 38.92
N CYS A 237 -27.45 -26.45 39.45
CA CYS A 237 -27.08 -25.04 39.33
C CYS A 237 -25.75 -24.71 40.04
N GLY A 238 -25.01 -23.71 39.55
CA GLY A 238 -23.89 -23.12 40.29
C GLY A 238 -23.15 -22.05 39.50
N GLY A 239 -23.66 -20.82 39.53
CA GLY A 239 -22.89 -19.62 39.18
C GLY A 239 -21.93 -19.25 40.30
N GLY A 240 -20.86 -18.54 39.93
CA GLY A 240 -19.90 -17.97 40.86
C GLY A 240 -19.10 -16.90 40.15
N SER A 241 -19.46 -15.65 40.49
CA SER A 241 -18.78 -14.35 40.42
C SER A 241 -17.46 -14.21 39.65
#